data_AF-A0A920DR18-F1
#
_entry.id   AF-A0A920DR18-F1
#
_cell.length_a   1.000
_cell.length_b   1.000
_cell.length_c   1.000
_cell.angle_alpha   90.00
_cell.angle_beta   90.00
_cell.angle_gamma   90.00
#
_symmetry.space_group_name_H-M   'P 1'
#
loop_
_entity.id
_entity.type
_entity.pdbx_description
1 polymer ?
#
loop_
_entity_poly.entity_id
_entity_poly.type
_entity_poly.pdbx_seq_one_letter_code
_entity_poly.pdbx_strand_id
1 'polypeptide(L)'
;MNADLANDLGNLAQRSLSMIAKNCDGEIPDPGEFNTEDRELLDMADALGAATQAAMEKFEIHNYLALVFDAVSEANRHFAAAEPWALKKTGPGPNGHSALLRG
;
A
#
# COMPACT_ATOMS: atom_id res chain seq x y z
N MET A 1 13.77 12.14 -13.99
CA MET A 1 14.61 11.61 -12.90
C MET A 1 14.47 12.52 -11.69
N ASN A 2 13.33 12.39 -11.00
CA ASN A 2 12.85 13.11 -9.80
C ASN A 2 11.37 12.74 -9.57
N ALA A 3 10.70 12.23 -10.63
CA ALA A 3 9.35 11.70 -10.58
C ALA A 3 9.30 10.40 -9.76
N ASP A 4 10.00 9.34 -10.17
CA ASP A 4 9.75 7.99 -9.59
C ASP A 4 9.96 7.90 -8.06
N LEU A 5 11.00 8.54 -7.51
CA LEU A 5 11.30 8.45 -6.06
C LEU A 5 10.43 9.38 -5.20
N ALA A 6 10.29 10.65 -5.57
CA ALA A 6 9.56 11.62 -4.74
C ALA A 6 8.06 11.64 -5.03
N ASN A 7 7.68 11.40 -6.30
CA ASN A 7 6.28 11.42 -6.69
C ASN A 7 5.59 10.14 -6.24
N ASP A 8 6.10 8.95 -6.52
CA ASP A 8 5.26 7.75 -6.35
C ASP A 8 5.32 7.20 -4.91
N LEU A 9 6.51 7.05 -4.35
CA LEU A 9 6.66 6.64 -2.96
C LEU A 9 6.19 7.73 -1.99
N GLY A 10 6.60 8.98 -2.23
CA GLY A 10 6.24 10.11 -1.40
C GLY A 10 4.73 10.38 -1.39
N ASN A 11 4.07 10.35 -2.55
CA ASN A 11 2.62 10.54 -2.63
C ASN A 11 1.84 9.37 -2.01
N LEU A 12 2.31 8.13 -2.16
CA LEU A 12 1.69 6.98 -1.49
C LEU A 12 1.75 7.12 0.04
N ALA A 13 2.95 7.36 0.59
CA ALA A 13 3.14 7.53 2.02
C ALA A 13 2.35 8.73 2.56
N GLN A 14 2.39 9.87 1.87
CA GLN A 14 1.69 11.07 2.31
C GLN A 14 0.17 10.87 2.27
N ARG A 15 -0.40 10.25 1.24
CA ARG A 15 -1.85 10.01 1.13
C ARG A 15 -2.35 8.99 2.14
N SER A 16 -1.67 7.86 2.27
CA SER A 16 -2.03 6.80 3.22
C SER A 16 -1.96 7.30 4.68
N LEU A 17 -0.86 7.93 5.09
CA LEU A 17 -0.70 8.47 6.44
C LEU A 17 -1.67 9.62 6.72
N SER A 18 -1.89 10.52 5.75
CA SER A 18 -2.88 11.60 5.91
C SER A 18 -4.28 11.07 6.09
N MET A 19 -4.63 9.95 5.44
CA MET A 19 -5.92 9.30 5.59
C MET A 19 -6.08 8.73 7.00
N ILE A 20 -5.09 7.99 7.50
CA ILE A 20 -5.09 7.44 8.86
C ILE A 20 -5.23 8.57 9.90
N ALA A 21 -4.41 9.62 9.78
CA ALA A 21 -4.44 10.74 10.71
C ALA A 21 -5.78 11.50 10.72
N LYS A 22 -6.45 11.62 9.55
CA LYS A 22 -7.70 12.40 9.43
C LYS A 22 -8.96 11.59 9.70
N ASN A 23 -8.92 10.28 9.45
CA ASN A 23 -10.12 9.44 9.38
C ASN A 23 -10.11 8.25 10.34
N CYS A 24 -8.97 7.92 10.94
CA CYS A 24 -8.82 6.79 11.86
C CYS A 24 -8.26 7.22 13.22
N ASP A 25 -8.43 8.49 13.60
CA ASP A 25 -7.90 9.09 14.84
C ASP A 25 -6.38 8.89 15.04
N GLY A 26 -5.64 8.71 13.94
CA GLY A 26 -4.20 8.43 13.98
C GLY A 26 -3.84 7.00 14.39
N GLU A 27 -4.82 6.12 14.57
CA GLU A 27 -4.64 4.71 14.88
C GLU A 27 -4.79 3.85 13.64
N ILE A 28 -4.02 2.76 13.56
CA ILE A 28 -4.14 1.79 12.47
C ILE A 28 -5.41 0.97 12.73
N PRO A 29 -6.41 1.03 11.84
CA PRO A 29 -7.65 0.28 12.02
C PRO A 29 -7.41 -1.23 11.84
N ASP A 30 -8.25 -2.03 12.50
CA ASP A 30 -8.28 -3.47 12.28
C ASP A 30 -8.75 -3.76 10.84
N PRO A 31 -7.98 -4.51 10.04
CA PRO A 31 -8.37 -4.82 8.67
C PRO A 31 -9.59 -5.74 8.63
N GLY A 32 -10.42 -5.58 7.60
CA GLY A 32 -11.49 -6.53 7.29
C GLY A 32 -10.95 -7.82 6.65
N GLU A 33 -11.86 -8.60 6.06
CA GLU A 33 -11.44 -9.72 5.20
C GLU A 33 -10.76 -9.17 3.94
N PHE A 34 -9.60 -9.73 3.61
CA PHE A 34 -8.85 -9.40 2.41
C PHE A 34 -9.47 -10.06 1.17
N ASN A 35 -9.66 -9.27 0.12
CA ASN A 35 -10.04 -9.77 -1.20
C ASN A 35 -8.82 -10.36 -1.95
N THR A 36 -9.01 -10.72 -3.21
CA THR A 36 -7.94 -11.31 -4.03
C THR A 36 -6.84 -10.30 -4.29
N GLU A 37 -7.20 -9.06 -4.63
CA GLU A 37 -6.28 -7.98 -4.96
C GLU A 37 -5.43 -7.55 -3.75
N ASP A 38 -6.04 -7.48 -2.56
CA ASP A 38 -5.36 -7.30 -1.27
C ASP A 38 -4.29 -8.38 -1.07
N ARG A 39 -4.70 -9.64 -1.30
CA ARG A 39 -3.83 -10.78 -1.07
C ARG A 39 -2.67 -10.82 -2.05
N GLU A 40 -2.89 -10.48 -3.31
CA GLU A 40 -1.84 -10.37 -4.32
C GLU A 40 -0.81 -9.29 -3.94
N LEU A 41 -1.26 -8.14 -3.46
CA LEU A 41 -0.37 -7.07 -2.98
C LEU A 41 0.44 -7.51 -1.75
N LEU A 42 -0.20 -8.17 -0.79
CA LEU A 42 0.44 -8.68 0.43
C LEU A 42 1.47 -9.77 0.11
N ASP A 43 1.12 -10.75 -0.72
CA ASP A 43 2.02 -11.83 -1.12
C ASP A 43 3.25 -11.28 -1.87
N MET A 44 3.07 -10.26 -2.71
CA MET A 44 4.17 -9.55 -3.37
C MET A 44 5.06 -8.80 -2.36
N ALA A 45 4.47 -8.13 -1.38
CA ALA A 45 5.21 -7.42 -0.33
C ALA A 45 6.02 -8.39 0.54
N ASP A 46 5.45 -9.54 0.90
CA ASP A 46 6.12 -10.60 1.67
C ASP A 46 7.31 -11.19 0.89
N ALA A 47 7.18 -11.37 -0.42
CA ALA A 47 8.23 -11.90 -1.28
C ALA A 47 9.38 -10.90 -1.56
N LEU A 48 9.11 -9.60 -1.44
CA LEU A 48 10.04 -8.53 -1.85
C LEU A 48 11.38 -8.60 -1.11
N GLY A 49 11.37 -8.94 0.18
CA GLY A 49 12.60 -9.04 0.99
C GLY A 49 13.57 -10.08 0.44
N ALA A 50 13.09 -11.28 0.12
CA ALA A 50 13.92 -12.34 -0.44
C ALA A 50 14.42 -12.00 -1.86
N ALA A 51 13.55 -11.41 -2.70
CA ALA A 51 13.90 -11.03 -4.06
C ALA A 51 14.98 -9.94 -4.10
N THR A 52 14.83 -8.90 -3.26
CA THR A 52 15.79 -7.80 -3.16
C THR A 52 17.13 -8.27 -2.58
N GLN A 53 17.12 -9.16 -1.59
CA GLN A 53 18.35 -9.78 -1.07
C GLN A 53 19.10 -10.55 -2.17
N ALA A 54 18.39 -11.38 -2.96
CA ALA A 54 19.00 -12.16 -4.04
C ALA A 54 19.62 -11.27 -5.14
N ALA A 55 19.02 -10.12 -5.44
CA ALA A 55 19.59 -9.15 -6.37
C ALA A 55 20.89 -8.52 -5.80
N MET A 56 20.89 -8.18 -4.51
CA MET A 56 22.07 -7.60 -3.85
C MET A 56 23.24 -8.58 -3.77
N GLU A 57 22.98 -9.86 -3.52
CA GLU A 57 24.01 -10.92 -3.52
C GLU A 57 24.75 -11.05 -4.86
N LYS A 58 24.11 -10.65 -5.96
CA LYS A 58 24.66 -10.64 -7.32
C LYS A 58 25.18 -9.28 -7.78
N PHE A 59 25.17 -8.26 -6.92
CA PHE A 59 25.47 -6.87 -7.26
C PHE A 59 24.55 -6.29 -8.36
N GLU A 60 23.32 -6.80 -8.49
CA GLU A 60 22.33 -6.33 -9.46
C GLU A 60 21.52 -5.15 -8.90
N ILE A 61 22.19 -4.01 -8.64
CA ILE A 61 21.57 -2.83 -7.98
C ILE A 61 20.38 -2.28 -8.79
N HIS A 62 20.48 -2.33 -10.12
CA HIS A 62 19.39 -1.91 -11.01
C HIS A 62 18.14 -2.78 -10.84
N ASN A 63 18.33 -4.09 -10.64
CA ASN A 63 17.24 -5.04 -10.40
C ASN A 63 16.63 -4.86 -9.01
N TYR A 64 17.46 -4.64 -7.98
CA TYR A 64 16.99 -4.27 -6.65
C TYR A 64 16.05 -3.05 -6.71
N LEU A 65 16.48 -1.99 -7.40
CA LEU A 65 15.68 -0.77 -7.53
C LEU A 65 14.39 -1.02 -8.32
N ALA A 66 14.44 -1.80 -9.40
CA ALA A 66 13.25 -2.16 -10.16
C ALA A 66 12.20 -2.87 -9.29
N LEU A 67 12.61 -3.89 -8.51
CA LEU A 67 11.72 -4.61 -7.61
C LEU A 67 11.05 -3.69 -6.58
N VAL A 68 11.80 -2.74 -6.01
CA VAL A 68 11.25 -1.76 -5.05
C VAL A 68 10.23 -0.84 -5.74
N PHE A 69 10.54 -0.33 -6.92
CA PHE A 69 9.64 0.58 -7.64
C PHE A 69 8.39 -0.12 -8.18
N ASP A 70 8.51 -1.38 -8.60
CA ASP A 70 7.35 -2.18 -9.00
C ASP A 70 6.39 -2.36 -7.83
N ALA A 71 6.90 -2.67 -6.63
CA ALA A 71 6.09 -2.79 -5.44
C ALA A 71 5.39 -1.48 -5.06
N VAL A 72 6.09 -0.34 -5.16
CA VAL A 72 5.50 0.99 -4.94
C VAL A 72 4.42 1.32 -5.97
N SER A 73 4.63 0.95 -7.23
CA SER A 73 3.68 1.18 -8.31
C SER A 73 2.40 0.37 -8.10
N GLU A 74 2.53 -0.91 -7.72
CA GLU A 74 1.40 -1.76 -7.42
C GLU A 74 0.60 -1.25 -6.21
N ALA A 75 1.29 -0.89 -5.13
CA ALA A 75 0.64 -0.32 -3.96
C ALA A 75 -0.10 1.00 -4.28
N ASN A 76 0.46 1.84 -5.16
CA ASN A 76 -0.23 3.04 -5.64
C ASN A 76 -1.49 2.71 -6.45
N ARG A 77 -1.43 1.69 -7.32
CA ARG A 77 -2.56 1.26 -8.13
C ARG A 77 -3.68 0.70 -7.27
N HIS A 78 -3.33 -0.19 -6.34
CA HIS A 78 -4.26 -0.75 -5.38
C HIS A 78 -4.90 0.34 -4.52
N PHE A 79 -4.12 1.25 -3.93
CA PHE A 79 -4.64 2.38 -3.15
C PHE A 79 -5.59 3.30 -3.96
N ALA A 80 -5.30 3.52 -5.24
CA ALA A 80 -6.15 4.30 -6.12
C ALA A 80 -7.46 3.57 -6.46
N ALA A 81 -7.40 2.25 -6.72
CA ALA A 81 -8.56 1.42 -7.02
C ALA A 81 -9.50 1.24 -5.81
N ALA A 82 -8.94 1.16 -4.60
CA ALA A 82 -9.68 1.05 -3.35
C ALA A 82 -10.53 2.30 -3.03
N GLU A 83 -10.22 3.44 -3.64
CA GLU A 83 -10.87 4.75 -3.42
C GLU A 83 -11.25 5.01 -1.94
N PRO A 84 -10.33 4.90 -0.98
CA PRO A 84 -10.69 4.86 0.44
C PRO A 84 -11.33 6.17 0.94
N TRP A 85 -11.16 7.27 0.21
CA TRP A 85 -11.85 8.55 0.46
C TRP A 85 -13.36 8.49 0.18
N ALA A 86 -13.82 7.61 -0.71
CA ALA A 86 -15.23 7.45 -1.08
C ALA A 86 -16.00 6.59 -0.06
N LEU A 87 -15.32 5.62 0.57
CA LEU A 87 -15.90 4.68 1.55
C LEU A 87 -16.33 5.36 2.87
N LYS A 88 -15.91 6.60 3.11
CA LYS A 88 -16.30 7.43 4.26
C LYS A 88 -17.83 7.61 4.42
N LYS A 89 -18.62 7.45 3.36
CA LYS A 89 -20.08 7.68 3.41
C LYS A 89 -20.88 6.54 4.02
N THR A 90 -20.30 5.35 4.17
CA THR A 90 -20.90 4.26 4.94
C THR A 90 -20.30 4.28 6.33
N GLY A 91 -21.09 4.68 7.33
CA GLY A 91 -20.70 4.66 8.74
C GLY A 91 -20.29 3.26 9.22
N PRO A 92 -19.84 3.12 10.48
CA PRO A 92 -19.36 1.84 10.99
C PRO A 92 -20.41 0.76 10.77
N GLY A 93 -20.01 -0.33 10.12
CA GLY A 93 -20.83 -1.53 10.09
C GLY A 93 -21.11 -2.02 11.52
N PRO A 94 -22.08 -2.92 11.73
CA PRO A 94 -22.63 -3.28 13.05
C PRO A 94 -21.62 -3.79 14.10
N ASN A 95 -20.35 -3.99 13.74
CA ASN A 95 -19.30 -4.55 14.59
C ASN A 95 -18.13 -3.58 14.87
N GLY A 96 -18.26 -2.27 14.58
CA GLY A 96 -17.18 -1.31 14.86
C GLY A 96 -15.95 -1.42 13.93
N HIS A 97 -15.98 -2.31 12.94
CA HIS A 97 -14.96 -2.39 11.91
C HIS A 97 -15.11 -1.21 10.94
N SER A 98 -14.05 -0.41 10.84
CA SER A 98 -14.00 0.75 9.97
C SER A 98 -14.08 0.30 8.50
N ALA A 99 -15.07 0.81 7.77
CA ALA A 99 -15.27 0.51 6.34
C ALA A 99 -14.17 1.11 5.43
N LEU A 100 -13.13 1.71 6.02
CA LEU A 100 -12.06 2.43 5.32
C LEU A 100 -11.01 1.52 4.67
N LEU A 101 -11.05 0.21 4.92
CA LEU A 101 -10.17 -0.79 4.32
C LEU A 101 -11.00 -1.89 3.61
N ARG A 102 -12.01 -1.50 2.82
CA ARG A 102 -12.82 -2.39 1.98
C ARG A 102 -12.57 -2.17 0.48
N GLY A 103 -11.33 -1.88 0.11
CA GLY A 103 -10.92 -1.80 -1.28
C GLY A 103 -9.67 -2.61 -1.46
#